data_AF-A0A285YVY3-F1
#
_entry.id   AF-A0A285YVY3-F1
#
_cell.length_a   1.000
_cell.length_b   1.000
_cell.length_c   1.000
_cell.angle_alpha   90.00
_cell.angle_beta   90.00
_cell.angle_gamma   90.00
#
_symmetry.space_group_name_H-M   'P 1'
#
loop_
_entity.id
_entity.type
_entity.pdbx_description
1 polymer ?
#
loop_
_entity_poly.entity_id
_entity_poly.type
_entity_poly.pdbx_seq_one_letter_code
_entity_poly.pdbx_strand_id
1 'polypeptide(L)'
;MNQRTATHLEAAAVGPRFPDCHDPFWPRLELAALRERLQLRPDTSQAHFEVAAQCAAIDAAREFARWRAALRERGYKRLEDVSGHDHGRALLVCYTRFVEASILRDLRAVPQRKASRRGGAYA
;
A
#
# COMPACT_ATOMS: atom_id res chain seq x y z
N MET A 1 13.48 -37.50 32.35
CA MET A 1 12.13 -37.25 32.87
C MET A 1 12.03 -35.74 33.13
N ASN A 2 11.42 -34.86 32.33
CA ASN A 2 10.53 -34.95 31.18
C ASN A 2 10.74 -33.73 30.26
N GLN A 3 10.75 -33.98 28.94
CA GLN A 3 10.50 -32.98 27.89
C GLN A 3 8.99 -32.99 27.55
N ARG A 4 8.52 -31.96 26.82
CA ARG A 4 7.17 -31.71 26.21
C ARG A 4 6.35 -30.69 27.02
N THR A 5 5.73 -29.65 26.45
CA THR A 5 5.25 -29.41 25.08
C THR A 5 5.01 -27.92 24.84
N ALA A 6 5.25 -27.49 23.60
CA ALA A 6 4.89 -26.19 23.05
C ALA A 6 3.37 -26.02 22.92
N THR A 7 2.88 -24.80 23.15
CA THR A 7 1.68 -24.23 22.51
C THR A 7 1.84 -22.70 22.61
N HIS A 8 2.52 -22.05 21.68
CA HIS A 8 1.93 -21.55 20.43
C HIS A 8 0.68 -20.70 20.68
N LEU A 9 0.82 -19.63 21.48
CA LEU A 9 -0.09 -18.47 21.39
C LEU A 9 0.55 -17.49 20.41
N GLU A 10 0.36 -17.84 19.14
CA GLU A 10 -0.02 -16.94 18.05
C GLU A 10 0.28 -15.46 18.33
N ALA A 11 1.44 -15.02 17.85
CA ALA A 11 1.70 -13.62 17.62
C ALA A 11 0.61 -13.12 16.66
N ALA A 12 -0.41 -12.47 17.22
CA ALA A 12 -1.41 -11.73 16.48
C ALA A 12 -0.67 -10.94 15.41
N ALA A 13 -0.99 -11.24 14.15
CA ALA A 13 -0.32 -10.71 12.98
C ALA A 13 -0.28 -9.17 13.06
N VAL A 14 0.81 -8.63 13.60
CA VAL A 14 1.28 -7.30 13.29
C VAL A 14 1.79 -7.44 11.86
N GLY A 15 0.87 -7.39 10.91
CA GLY A 15 1.22 -7.11 9.53
C GLY A 15 2.11 -5.86 9.52
N PRO A 16 3.05 -5.74 8.57
CA PRO A 16 3.95 -4.60 8.51
C PRO A 16 3.14 -3.31 8.46
N ARG A 17 3.00 -2.66 9.62
CA ARG A 17 2.51 -1.30 9.75
C ARG A 17 3.68 -0.46 9.25
N PHE A 18 3.68 -0.20 7.95
CA PHE A 18 4.78 0.53 7.32
C PHE A 18 4.98 1.87 8.04
N PRO A 19 6.24 2.20 8.39
CA PRO A 19 6.55 3.38 9.17
C PRO A 19 6.35 4.65 8.35
N ASP A 20 5.44 5.52 8.82
CA ASP A 20 5.40 7.00 8.80
C ASP A 20 6.17 7.80 7.71
N CYS A 21 6.31 7.30 6.47
CA CYS A 21 6.77 8.14 5.35
C CYS A 21 5.63 8.96 4.72
N HIS A 22 4.41 8.74 5.20
CA HIS A 22 3.22 9.31 4.63
C HIS A 22 2.89 10.63 5.32
N ASP A 23 2.74 11.69 4.52
CA ASP A 23 2.10 12.92 4.98
C ASP A 23 0.75 12.54 5.66
N PRO A 24 0.52 12.96 6.92
CA PRO A 24 -0.69 12.61 7.68
C PRO A 24 -1.97 13.17 7.07
N PHE A 25 -1.84 14.04 6.06
CA PHE A 25 -2.97 14.55 5.29
C PHE A 25 -3.70 13.43 4.54
N TRP A 26 -2.98 12.44 4.02
CA TRP A 26 -3.57 11.37 3.22
C TRP A 26 -4.00 10.19 4.10
N PRO A 27 -5.09 9.49 3.74
CA PRO A 27 -5.56 8.35 4.51
C PRO A 27 -4.51 7.22 4.51
N ARG A 28 -4.41 6.52 5.63
CA ARG A 28 -3.52 5.36 5.75
C ARG A 28 -4.03 4.23 4.84
N LEU A 29 -3.11 3.64 4.09
CA LEU A 29 -3.39 2.54 3.19
C LEU A 29 -3.34 1.22 3.98
N GLU A 30 -4.49 0.65 4.28
CA GLU A 30 -4.58 -0.69 4.87
C GLU A 30 -4.33 -1.74 3.79
N LEU A 31 -3.12 -2.32 3.79
CA LEU A 31 -2.65 -3.23 2.74
C LEU A 31 -3.52 -4.49 2.61
N ALA A 32 -4.01 -5.04 3.72
CA ALA A 32 -4.91 -6.20 3.71
C ALA A 32 -6.22 -5.86 2.98
N ALA A 33 -6.86 -4.76 3.37
CA ALA A 33 -8.09 -4.28 2.74
C ALA A 33 -7.87 -3.92 1.25
N LEU A 34 -6.72 -3.34 0.90
CA LEU A 34 -6.35 -3.07 -0.49
C LEU A 34 -6.19 -4.36 -1.30
N ARG A 35 -5.53 -5.37 -0.75
CA ARG A 35 -5.31 -6.65 -1.43
C ARG A 35 -6.63 -7.37 -1.71
N GLU A 36 -7.53 -7.40 -0.72
CA GLU A 36 -8.88 -7.95 -0.86
C GLU A 36 -9.68 -7.19 -1.92
N ARG A 37 -9.69 -5.86 -1.83
CA ARG A 37 -10.43 -4.98 -2.76
C ARG A 37 -9.94 -5.11 -4.20
N LEU A 38 -8.65 -5.27 -4.41
CA LEU A 38 -8.03 -5.47 -5.72
C LEU A 38 -8.18 -6.91 -6.25
N GLN A 39 -8.70 -7.84 -5.42
CA GLN A 39 -8.89 -9.25 -5.77
C GLN A 39 -7.61 -9.87 -6.38
N LEU A 40 -6.45 -9.52 -5.80
CA LEU A 40 -5.17 -9.98 -6.33
C LEU A 40 -5.09 -11.50 -6.22
N ARG A 41 -4.58 -12.13 -7.28
CA ARG A 41 -4.40 -13.59 -7.30
C ARG A 41 -3.46 -14.02 -6.16
N PRO A 42 -3.69 -15.20 -5.54
CA PRO A 42 -2.90 -15.66 -4.40
C PRO A 42 -1.41 -15.85 -4.72
N ASP A 43 -1.05 -15.99 -6.00
CA ASP A 43 0.34 -16.07 -6.48
C ASP A 43 1.05 -14.70 -6.54
N THR A 44 0.36 -13.60 -6.27
CA THR A 44 0.97 -12.27 -6.23
C THR A 44 1.87 -12.15 -5.00
N SER A 45 3.17 -12.00 -5.23
CA SER A 45 4.18 -11.79 -4.18
C SER A 45 3.78 -10.65 -3.25
N GLN A 46 3.72 -10.95 -1.95
CA GLN A 46 3.36 -9.99 -0.92
C GLN A 46 4.35 -8.82 -0.88
N ALA A 47 5.66 -9.10 -0.93
CA ALA A 47 6.69 -8.07 -0.94
C ALA A 47 6.58 -7.15 -2.17
N HIS A 48 6.25 -7.70 -3.33
CA HIS A 48 6.06 -6.90 -4.54
C HIS A 48 4.83 -5.99 -4.44
N PHE A 49 3.73 -6.53 -3.91
CA PHE A 49 2.51 -5.76 -3.66
C PHE A 49 2.75 -4.61 -2.67
N GLU A 50 3.50 -4.85 -1.60
CA GLU A 50 3.86 -3.82 -0.61
C GLU A 50 4.67 -2.67 -1.22
N VAL A 51 5.68 -3.00 -2.03
CA VAL A 51 6.48 -1.99 -2.75
C VAL A 51 5.60 -1.22 -3.75
N ALA A 52 4.76 -1.91 -4.53
CA ALA A 52 3.84 -1.28 -5.47
C ALA A 52 2.87 -0.31 -4.77
N ALA A 53 2.34 -0.71 -3.60
CA ALA A 53 1.48 0.12 -2.77
C ALA A 53 2.21 1.37 -2.25
N GLN A 54 3.46 1.24 -1.81
CA GLN A 54 4.27 2.36 -1.36
C GLN A 54 4.56 3.34 -2.51
N CYS A 55 4.97 2.84 -3.68
CA CYS A 55 5.21 3.66 -4.87
C CYS A 55 3.93 4.40 -5.29
N ALA A 56 2.80 3.70 -5.33
CA ALA A 56 1.50 4.29 -5.64
C ALA A 56 1.11 5.40 -4.66
N ALA A 57 1.42 5.25 -3.37
CA ALA A 57 1.13 6.24 -2.34
C ALA A 57 1.96 7.52 -2.53
N ILE A 58 3.25 7.38 -2.85
CA ILE A 58 4.16 8.49 -3.18
C ILE A 58 3.69 9.21 -4.45
N ASP A 59 3.34 8.46 -5.49
CA ASP A 59 2.85 9.02 -6.75
C ASP A 59 1.54 9.78 -6.54
N ALA A 60 0.61 9.22 -5.76
CA ALA A 60 -0.65 9.90 -5.42
C ALA A 60 -0.38 11.21 -4.66
N ALA A 61 0.52 11.19 -3.67
CA ALA A 61 0.86 12.37 -2.90
C ALA A 61 1.46 13.49 -3.76
N ARG A 62 2.19 13.13 -4.82
CA ARG A 62 2.73 14.06 -5.82
C ARG A 62 1.64 14.60 -6.74
N GLU A 63 0.84 13.71 -7.31
CA GLU A 63 -0.27 14.07 -8.23
C GLU A 63 -1.24 15.06 -7.57
N PHE A 64 -1.58 14.82 -6.31
CA PHE A 64 -2.55 15.63 -5.59
C PHE A 64 -1.93 16.71 -4.71
N ALA A 65 -0.63 17.02 -4.88
CA ALA A 65 0.09 17.99 -4.05
C ALA A 65 -0.54 19.39 -4.06
N ARG A 66 -1.07 19.83 -5.22
CA ARG A 66 -1.72 21.14 -5.35
C ARG A 66 -3.02 21.22 -4.55
N TRP A 67 -3.84 20.17 -4.59
CA TRP A 67 -5.06 20.10 -3.77
C TRP A 67 -4.74 20.05 -2.29
N ARG A 68 -3.74 19.27 -1.89
CA ARG A 68 -3.25 19.23 -0.50
C ARG A 68 -2.82 20.61 0.00
N ALA A 69 -2.06 21.36 -0.79
CA ALA A 69 -1.66 22.73 -0.44
C ALA A 69 -2.87 23.65 -0.24
N ALA A 70 -3.79 23.68 -1.22
CA ALA A 70 -4.98 24.51 -1.17
C ALA A 70 -5.97 24.13 -0.05
N LEU A 71 -5.96 22.89 0.43
CA LEU A 71 -6.77 22.44 1.55
C LEU A 71 -6.11 22.77 2.89
N ARG A 72 -4.79 22.65 2.99
CA ARG A 72 -4.02 23.08 4.18
C ARG A 72 -4.10 24.58 4.42
N GLU A 73 -4.07 25.39 3.36
CA GLU A 73 -4.29 26.85 3.45
C GLU A 73 -5.67 27.20 4.03
N ARG A 74 -6.67 26.34 3.80
CA ARG A 74 -8.01 26.45 4.37
C ARG A 74 -8.13 25.88 5.79
N GLY A 75 -7.03 25.38 6.36
CA GLY A 75 -6.97 24.85 7.73
C GLY A 75 -7.25 23.35 7.85
N TYR A 76 -7.49 22.63 6.76
CA TYR A 76 -7.70 21.18 6.81
C TYR A 76 -6.38 20.46 7.05
N LYS A 77 -6.36 19.57 8.04
CA LYS A 77 -5.16 18.81 8.42
C LYS A 77 -5.15 17.44 7.77
N ARG A 78 -6.32 16.88 7.49
CA ARG A 78 -6.49 15.57 6.89
C ARG A 78 -7.52 15.60 5.77
N LEU A 79 -7.42 14.64 4.86
CA LEU A 79 -8.37 14.49 3.77
C LEU A 79 -9.75 14.06 4.28
N GLU A 80 -9.81 13.28 5.36
CA GLU A 80 -11.08 12.87 5.95
C GLU A 80 -11.88 14.07 6.49
N ASP A 81 -11.20 15.14 6.93
CA ASP A 81 -11.83 16.38 7.40
C ASP A 81 -12.62 17.07 6.26
N VAL A 82 -12.24 16.85 5.01
CA VAL A 82 -12.87 17.45 3.82
C VAL A 82 -14.06 16.62 3.34
N SER A 83 -14.13 15.34 3.73
CA SER A 83 -15.15 14.39 3.28
C SER A 83 -16.58 14.68 3.75
N GLY A 84 -16.76 15.66 4.65
CA GLY A 84 -18.09 16.20 4.98
C GLY A 84 -18.81 16.87 3.81
N HIS A 85 -18.07 17.25 2.76
CA HIS A 85 -18.61 17.90 1.56
C HIS A 85 -18.49 17.00 0.32
N ASP A 86 -19.41 17.15 -0.63
CA ASP A 86 -19.47 16.36 -1.87
C ASP A 86 -18.13 16.36 -2.63
N HIS A 87 -17.52 17.53 -2.75
CA HIS A 87 -16.22 17.71 -3.41
C HIS A 87 -15.08 17.01 -2.68
N GLY A 88 -15.10 16.99 -1.34
CA GLY A 88 -14.11 16.26 -0.55
C GLY A 88 -14.28 14.75 -0.66
N ARG A 89 -15.54 14.26 -0.72
CA ARG A 89 -15.81 12.84 -1.00
C ARG A 89 -15.33 12.44 -2.39
N ALA A 90 -15.57 13.28 -3.40
CA ALA A 90 -15.06 13.05 -4.75
C ALA A 90 -13.52 12.98 -4.76
N LEU A 91 -12.85 13.89 -4.05
CA LEU A 91 -11.39 13.87 -3.93
C LEU A 91 -10.88 12.58 -3.26
N LEU A 92 -11.53 12.11 -2.19
CA LEU A 92 -11.20 10.85 -1.54
C LEU A 92 -11.33 9.67 -2.51
N VAL A 93 -12.43 9.60 -3.27
CA VAL A 93 -12.63 8.57 -4.30
C VAL A 93 -11.53 8.64 -5.37
N CYS A 94 -11.20 9.83 -5.87
CA CYS A 94 -10.14 10.02 -6.85
C CYS A 94 -8.77 9.56 -6.33
N TYR A 95 -8.43 9.93 -5.09
CA TYR A 95 -7.19 9.48 -4.43
C TYR A 95 -7.12 7.95 -4.35
N THR A 96 -8.19 7.34 -3.83
CA THR A 96 -8.26 5.89 -3.67
C THR A 96 -8.17 5.15 -5.00
N ARG A 97 -8.86 5.64 -6.04
CA ARG A 97 -8.83 5.03 -7.38
C ARG A 97 -7.46 5.18 -8.05
N PHE A 98 -6.81 6.32 -7.87
CA PHE A 98 -5.47 6.53 -8.39
C PHE A 98 -4.46 5.55 -7.78
N VAL A 99 -4.51 5.35 -6.47
CA VAL A 99 -3.63 4.39 -5.77
C VAL A 99 -3.86 2.97 -6.30
N GLU A 100 -5.13 2.53 -6.40
CA GLU A 100 -5.46 1.21 -6.96
C GLU A 100 -4.93 1.02 -8.37
N ALA A 101 -5.20 1.99 -9.25
CA ALA A 101 -4.76 1.92 -10.64
C ALA A 101 -3.23 1.89 -10.75
N SER A 102 -2.53 2.65 -9.91
CA SER A 102 -1.07 2.67 -9.89
C SER A 102 -0.49 1.34 -9.42
N ILE A 103 -1.06 0.73 -8.38
CA ILE A 103 -0.68 -0.62 -7.92
C ILE A 103 -0.89 -1.65 -9.04
N LEU A 104 -2.08 -1.66 -9.65
CA LEU A 104 -2.38 -2.61 -10.72
C LEU A 104 -1.48 -2.42 -11.94
N ARG A 105 -1.14 -1.18 -12.27
CA ARG A 105 -0.21 -0.85 -13.35
C ARG A 105 1.18 -1.42 -13.04
N ASP A 106 1.69 -1.19 -11.84
CA ASP A 106 3.02 -1.64 -11.42
C ASP A 106 3.11 -3.19 -11.43
N LEU A 107 2.12 -3.85 -10.84
CA LEU A 107 2.04 -5.31 -10.81
C LEU A 107 1.94 -5.94 -12.20
N ARG A 108 1.31 -5.26 -13.18
CA ARG A 108 1.24 -5.69 -14.58
C ARG A 108 2.52 -5.38 -15.38
N ALA A 109 3.20 -4.29 -15.03
CA ALA A 109 4.39 -3.80 -15.73
C ALA A 109 5.65 -4.63 -15.43
N VAL A 110 5.63 -5.50 -14.43
CA VAL A 110 6.73 -6.43 -14.14
C VAL A 110 6.50 -7.75 -14.89
N PRO A 111 7.06 -7.96 -16.09
CA PRO A 111 7.36 -9.31 -16.52
C PRO A 111 8.35 -9.85 -15.50
N GLN A 112 7.96 -10.93 -14.82
CA GLN A 112 8.84 -11.76 -13.99
C GLN A 112 10.20 -11.82 -14.67
N ARG A 113 11.19 -11.07 -14.18
CA ARG A 113 12.59 -11.26 -14.58
C ARG A 113 12.89 -12.66 -14.10
N LYS A 114 12.72 -13.65 -15.01
CA LYS A 114 13.08 -15.05 -14.75
C LYS A 114 14.45 -14.98 -14.11
N ALA A 115 14.52 -15.40 -12.85
CA ALA A 115 15.77 -15.55 -12.15
C ALA A 115 16.66 -16.38 -13.06
N SER A 116 17.66 -15.74 -13.66
CA SER A 116 18.72 -16.46 -14.34
C SER A 116 19.44 -17.20 -13.23
N ARG A 117 18.98 -18.43 -12.92
CA ARG A 117 19.79 -19.44 -12.27
C ARG A 117 20.94 -19.73 -13.24
N ARG A 118 21.93 -18.84 -13.24
CA ARG A 118 23.24 -19.14 -13.78
C ARG A 118 23.87 -20.10 -12.78
N GLY A 119 23.53 -21.38 -12.93
CA GLY A 119 24.26 -22.48 -12.34
C GLY A 119 25.68 -22.44 -12.92
N GLY A 120 26.57 -21.76 -12.22
CA GLY A 120 28.01 -21.94 -12.38
C GLY A 120 28.42 -23.09 -11.48
N ALA A 121 28.38 -24.31 -12.03
CA ALA A 121 29.16 -25.40 -11.50
C ALA A 121 30.64 -25.05 -11.71
N TYR A 122 31.43 -25.06 -10.64
CA TYR A 122 32.87 -25.15 -10.73
C TYR A 122 33.24 -26.47 -10.08
N ALA A 123 33.68 -27.39 -10.94
CA ALA A 123 34.41 -28.60 -10.59
C ALA A 123 35.86 -28.24 -10.24
#